data_AF-A0A7T3KWD4-F1
#
_entry.id   AF-A0A7T3KWD4-F1
#
_cell.length_a   1.000
_cell.length_b   1.000
_cell.length_c   1.000
_cell.angle_alpha   90.00
_cell.angle_beta   90.00
_cell.angle_gamma   90.00
#
_symmetry.space_group_name_H-M   'P 1'
#
loop_
_entity.id
_entity.type
_entity.pdbx_description
1 polymer ?
#
loop_
_entity_poly.entity_id
_entity_poly.type
_entity_poly.pdbx_seq_one_letter_code
_entity_poly.pdbx_strand_id
1 'polypeptide(L)'
;MTRAAALEGFETFVDRTAEATRREFSVARALRGTGLGPGGVLVDRLRRNTDALERRVVDPELAAYRERAVEQFRVVLAYVESDEPIEAFEADLLEHDSAVDALAPTVGPDERRAVVEDVLARLQRLGDGVAPVVERPESAFWPAVRAAFDREEALALVETVVPFTGPLRRHREALAFEVRIDPADVLGGPLTGTLPTVSLDYTDEALRAMHRAEQRVVHEARADVTERFG
;
A
#
# COMPACT_ATOMS: atom_id res chain seq x y z
N MET A 1 -13.66 -18.90 12.21
CA MET A 1 -13.66 -17.61 11.55
C MET A 1 -13.41 -16.56 12.58
N THR A 2 -12.38 -16.71 13.42
CA THR A 2 -12.11 -15.64 14.38
C THR A 2 -11.56 -14.48 13.56
N ARG A 3 -12.12 -13.28 13.72
CA ARG A 3 -11.58 -12.01 13.21
C ARG A 3 -10.04 -11.96 13.24
N ALA A 4 -9.43 -12.52 14.28
CA ALA A 4 -8.00 -12.69 14.45
C ALA A 4 -7.29 -13.49 13.34
N ALA A 5 -7.86 -14.57 12.83
CA ALA A 5 -7.24 -15.39 11.78
C ALA A 5 -7.31 -14.74 10.39
N ALA A 6 -8.37 -13.98 10.11
CA ALA A 6 -8.47 -13.13 8.91
C ALA A 6 -7.39 -12.05 8.97
N LEU A 7 -7.27 -11.41 10.14
CA LEU A 7 -6.27 -10.38 10.39
C LEU A 7 -4.85 -10.92 10.24
N GLU A 8 -4.52 -12.08 10.81
CA GLU A 8 -3.20 -12.72 10.67
C GLU A 8 -2.86 -13.04 9.21
N GLY A 9 -3.83 -13.57 8.46
CA GLY A 9 -3.68 -13.84 7.02
C GLY A 9 -3.41 -12.55 6.23
N PHE A 10 -4.13 -11.48 6.55
CA PHE A 10 -3.95 -10.18 5.93
C PHE A 10 -2.63 -9.50 6.32
N GLU A 11 -2.21 -9.57 7.58
CA GLU A 11 -0.91 -9.07 8.03
C GLU A 11 0.22 -9.76 7.26
N THR A 12 0.16 -11.08 7.09
CA THR A 12 1.12 -11.83 6.27
C THR A 12 1.16 -11.33 4.83
N PHE A 13 0.00 -11.01 4.26
CA PHE A 13 -0.11 -10.46 2.90
C PHE A 13 0.50 -9.05 2.78
N VAL A 14 0.19 -8.15 3.73
CA VAL A 14 0.75 -6.80 3.76
C VAL A 14 2.26 -6.84 3.94
N ASP A 15 2.78 -7.74 4.78
CA ASP A 15 4.21 -7.92 5.00
C ASP A 15 4.95 -8.32 3.71
N ARG A 16 4.41 -9.29 2.98
CA ARG A 16 4.95 -9.70 1.67
C ARG A 16 4.88 -8.57 0.66
N THR A 17 3.79 -7.80 0.65
CA THR A 17 3.61 -6.66 -0.25
C THR A 17 4.59 -5.53 0.06
N ALA A 18 4.77 -5.18 1.33
CA ALA A 18 5.72 -4.16 1.77
C ALA A 18 7.16 -4.56 1.44
N GLU A 19 7.55 -5.81 1.73
CA GLU A 19 8.87 -6.34 1.39
C GLU A 19 9.11 -6.40 -0.13
N ALA A 20 8.11 -6.83 -0.91
CA ALA A 20 8.19 -6.83 -2.36
C ALA A 20 8.30 -5.39 -2.92
N THR A 21 7.57 -4.44 -2.33
CA THR A 21 7.65 -3.02 -2.71
C THR A 21 9.02 -2.46 -2.39
N ARG A 22 9.56 -2.73 -1.20
CA ARG A 22 10.92 -2.34 -0.79
C ARG A 22 11.96 -2.82 -1.80
N ARG A 23 11.89 -4.08 -2.23
CA ARG A 23 12.84 -4.67 -3.20
C ARG A 23 12.72 -4.05 -4.59
N GLU A 24 11.52 -3.67 -4.99
CA GLU A 24 11.29 -3.06 -6.30
C GLU A 24 11.58 -1.56 -6.32
N PHE A 25 11.51 -0.87 -5.17
CA PHE A 25 11.71 0.56 -5.04
C PHE A 25 13.18 0.95 -5.26
N SER A 26 13.39 2.07 -5.96
CA SER A 26 14.71 2.59 -6.29
C SER A 26 14.79 4.07 -5.96
N VAL A 27 15.51 4.40 -4.89
CA VAL A 27 15.82 5.80 -4.52
C VAL A 27 16.46 6.57 -5.68
N ALA A 28 17.33 5.92 -6.45
CA ALA A 28 17.95 6.53 -7.62
C ALA A 28 16.93 6.91 -8.72
N ARG A 29 15.81 6.19 -8.84
CA ARG A 29 14.69 6.54 -9.74
C ARG A 29 13.86 7.67 -9.16
N ALA A 30 13.52 7.61 -7.87
CA ALA A 30 12.81 8.68 -7.17
C ALA A 30 13.55 10.03 -7.31
N LEU A 31 14.87 10.04 -7.09
CA LEU A 31 15.73 11.22 -7.24
C LEU A 31 15.93 11.71 -8.69
N ARG A 32 15.33 11.06 -9.70
CA ARG A 32 15.29 11.58 -11.08
C ARG A 32 13.98 12.29 -11.41
N GLY A 33 12.91 12.02 -10.65
CA GLY A 33 11.59 12.62 -10.84
C GLY A 33 11.41 13.97 -10.15
N THR A 34 12.25 14.29 -9.16
CA THR A 34 12.21 15.59 -8.49
C THR A 34 12.57 16.71 -9.45
N GLY A 35 11.64 17.65 -9.66
CA GLY A 35 11.78 18.87 -10.47
C GLY A 35 12.84 19.87 -9.97
N LEU A 36 13.77 19.42 -9.14
CA LEU A 36 15.02 20.11 -8.86
C LEU A 36 15.85 20.03 -10.13
N GLY A 37 16.01 21.16 -10.82
CA GLY A 37 16.78 21.27 -12.06
C GLY A 37 18.19 20.63 -12.00
N PRO A 38 18.91 20.62 -13.13
CA PRO A 38 20.10 19.78 -13.30
C PRO A 38 21.13 19.97 -12.19
N GLY A 39 21.35 18.92 -11.39
CA GLY A 39 22.60 18.71 -10.68
C GLY A 39 22.88 19.65 -9.50
N GLY A 40 21.92 19.86 -8.60
CA GLY A 40 22.24 20.44 -7.30
C GLY A 40 23.20 19.51 -6.54
N VAL A 41 24.31 20.03 -6.03
CA VAL A 41 25.32 19.29 -5.23
C VAL A 41 24.67 18.43 -4.12
N LEU A 42 23.54 18.87 -3.59
CA LEU A 42 22.72 18.15 -2.61
C LEU A 42 22.10 16.86 -3.19
N VAL A 43 21.48 16.90 -4.37
CA VAL A 43 20.91 15.72 -5.03
C VAL A 43 22.00 14.70 -5.34
N ASP A 44 23.17 15.14 -5.80
CA ASP A 44 24.30 14.25 -6.04
C ASP A 44 24.85 13.63 -4.75
N ARG A 45 24.85 14.40 -3.65
CA ARG A 45 25.24 13.88 -2.33
C ARG A 45 24.21 12.87 -1.81
N LEU A 46 22.91 13.12 -1.99
CA LEU A 46 21.83 12.19 -1.66
C LEU A 46 21.95 10.89 -2.47
N ARG A 47 22.24 10.97 -3.78
CA ARG A 47 22.50 9.81 -4.65
C ARG A 47 23.70 8.96 -4.21
N ARG A 48 24.71 9.57 -3.59
CA ARG A 48 25.86 8.84 -3.03
C ARG A 48 25.56 8.20 -1.68
N ASN A 49 24.46 8.57 -1.03
CA ASN A 49 24.06 8.09 0.29
C ASN A 49 22.71 7.36 0.23
N THR A 50 22.48 6.59 -0.84
CA THR A 50 21.24 5.83 -1.07
C THR A 50 20.88 4.94 0.11
N ASP A 51 21.83 4.21 0.69
CA ASP A 51 21.58 3.34 1.85
C ASP A 51 21.07 4.12 3.07
N ALA A 52 21.51 5.36 3.24
CA ALA A 52 21.04 6.20 4.33
C ALA A 52 19.61 6.69 4.07
N LEU A 53 19.29 7.05 2.82
CA LEU A 53 17.93 7.39 2.40
C LEU A 53 16.96 6.22 2.55
N GLU A 54 17.38 5.02 2.15
CA GLU A 54 16.57 3.81 2.32
C GLU A 54 16.23 3.60 3.79
N ARG A 55 17.23 3.58 4.67
CA ARG A 55 17.01 3.33 6.10
C ARG A 55 16.26 4.44 6.84
N ARG A 56 16.44 5.70 6.45
CA ARG A 56 15.94 6.86 7.21
C ARG A 56 14.63 7.42 6.66
N VAL A 57 14.30 7.13 5.41
CA VAL A 57 13.12 7.68 4.73
C VAL A 57 12.26 6.54 4.20
N VAL A 58 12.80 5.64 3.37
CA VAL A 58 11.99 4.60 2.72
C VAL A 58 11.45 3.58 3.74
N ASP A 59 12.29 3.07 4.64
CA ASP A 59 11.90 2.05 5.60
C ASP A 59 10.82 2.55 6.58
N PRO A 60 10.91 3.77 7.17
CA PRO A 60 9.83 4.34 7.97
C PRO A 60 8.52 4.55 7.20
N GLU A 61 8.57 5.02 5.96
CA GLU A 61 7.37 5.22 5.14
C GLU A 61 6.67 3.89 4.83
N LEU A 62 7.43 2.83 4.52
CA LEU A 62 6.88 1.49 4.32
C LEU A 62 6.30 0.90 5.59
N ALA A 63 6.92 1.14 6.75
CA ALA A 63 6.39 0.72 8.04
C ALA A 63 5.06 1.43 8.36
N ALA A 64 4.98 2.74 8.13
CA ALA A 64 3.73 3.50 8.30
C ALA A 64 2.64 3.03 7.33
N TYR A 65 2.99 2.73 6.07
CA TYR A 65 2.08 2.13 5.10
C TYR A 65 1.52 0.79 5.60
N ARG A 66 2.38 -0.10 6.12
CA ARG A 66 1.98 -1.40 6.67
C ARG A 66 0.97 -1.22 7.81
N GLU A 67 1.28 -0.36 8.77
CA GLU A 67 0.40 -0.09 9.90
C GLU A 67 -0.97 0.43 9.45
N ARG A 68 -1.00 1.44 8.57
CA ARG A 68 -2.24 1.98 8.01
C ARG A 68 -3.05 0.93 7.25
N ALA A 69 -2.41 0.10 6.43
CA ALA A 69 -3.11 -0.95 5.68
C ALA A 69 -3.79 -1.96 6.61
N VAL A 70 -3.13 -2.33 7.72
CA VAL A 70 -3.71 -3.23 8.73
C VAL A 70 -4.87 -2.56 9.48
N GLU A 71 -4.75 -1.28 9.86
CA GLU A 71 -5.87 -0.56 10.48
C GLU A 71 -7.07 -0.43 9.54
N GLN A 72 -6.85 -0.08 8.27
CA GLN A 72 -7.90 -0.02 7.26
C GLN A 72 -8.61 -1.38 7.13
N PHE A 73 -7.87 -2.48 7.16
CA PHE A 73 -8.47 -3.81 7.09
C PHE A 73 -9.28 -4.16 8.34
N ARG A 74 -8.91 -3.65 9.54
CA ARG A 74 -9.76 -3.81 10.73
C ARG A 74 -11.11 -3.11 10.57
N VAL A 75 -11.15 -1.98 9.87
CA VAL A 75 -12.40 -1.31 9.51
C VAL A 75 -13.18 -2.13 8.49
N VAL A 76 -12.52 -2.70 7.47
CA VAL A 76 -13.16 -3.63 6.52
C VAL A 76 -13.79 -4.83 7.23
N LEU A 77 -13.12 -5.42 8.23
CA LEU A 77 -13.69 -6.52 9.02
C LEU A 77 -14.90 -6.06 9.85
N ALA A 78 -14.87 -4.84 10.39
CA ALA A 78 -16.04 -4.29 11.09
C ALA A 78 -17.22 -4.08 10.15
N TYR A 79 -16.97 -3.61 8.92
CA TYR A 79 -17.96 -3.52 7.86
C TYR A 79 -18.56 -4.90 7.52
N VAL A 80 -17.72 -5.90 7.28
CA VAL A 80 -18.14 -7.29 6.96
C VAL A 80 -18.97 -7.93 8.07
N GLU A 81 -18.66 -7.62 9.33
CA GLU A 81 -19.41 -8.13 10.49
C GLU A 81 -20.72 -7.35 10.76
N SER A 82 -21.00 -6.31 9.98
CA SER A 82 -22.19 -5.45 10.09
C SER A 82 -23.18 -5.68 8.96
N ASP A 83 -24.43 -5.30 9.17
CA ASP A 83 -25.48 -5.24 8.13
C ASP A 83 -25.54 -3.87 7.43
N GLU A 84 -24.59 -2.97 7.71
CA GLU A 84 -24.57 -1.59 7.20
C GLU A 84 -23.84 -1.51 5.84
N PRO A 85 -24.21 -0.56 4.97
CA PRO A 85 -23.52 -0.36 3.70
C PRO A 85 -22.11 0.22 3.93
N ILE A 86 -21.19 0.03 2.96
CA ILE A 86 -19.78 0.45 3.11
C ILE A 86 -19.64 1.97 3.33
N GLU A 87 -20.56 2.76 2.79
CA GLU A 87 -20.62 4.22 2.94
C GLU A 87 -20.76 4.64 4.41
N ALA A 88 -21.34 3.80 5.28
CA ALA A 88 -21.41 4.06 6.72
C ALA A 88 -20.02 4.04 7.39
N PHE A 89 -19.04 3.38 6.76
CA PHE A 89 -17.66 3.26 7.23
C PHE A 89 -16.68 4.16 6.44
N GLU A 90 -17.17 5.02 5.53
CA GLU A 90 -16.33 5.80 4.62
C GLU A 90 -15.26 6.61 5.38
N ALA A 91 -15.64 7.36 6.41
CA ALA A 91 -14.70 8.21 7.14
C ALA A 91 -13.52 7.41 7.72
N ASP A 92 -13.82 6.30 8.40
CA ASP A 92 -12.83 5.44 9.05
C ASP A 92 -11.97 4.68 8.01
N LEU A 93 -12.57 4.25 6.89
CA LEU A 93 -11.84 3.59 5.79
C LEU A 93 -10.86 4.54 5.10
N LEU A 94 -11.26 5.80 4.89
CA LEU A 94 -10.44 6.79 4.18
C LEU A 94 -9.36 7.41 5.08
N GLU A 95 -9.53 7.42 6.41
CA GLU A 95 -8.51 7.92 7.36
C GLU A 95 -7.15 7.21 7.18
N HIS A 96 -7.18 5.95 6.77
CA HIS A 96 -5.98 5.11 6.62
C HIS A 96 -5.58 4.87 5.16
N ASP A 97 -6.30 5.42 4.18
CA ASP A 97 -6.06 5.13 2.77
C ASP A 97 -4.92 5.95 2.17
N SER A 98 -3.93 5.27 1.58
CA SER A 98 -2.75 5.93 1.01
C SER A 98 -3.04 6.70 -0.29
N ALA A 99 -4.11 6.39 -1.03
CA ALA A 99 -4.49 7.19 -2.20
C ALA A 99 -5.11 8.52 -1.78
N VAL A 100 -5.94 8.49 -0.73
CA VAL A 100 -6.61 9.69 -0.19
C VAL A 100 -5.61 10.61 0.51
N ASP A 101 -4.70 10.04 1.31
CA ASP A 101 -3.63 10.77 1.98
C ASP A 101 -2.67 11.44 0.97
N ALA A 102 -2.42 10.77 -0.16
CA ALA A 102 -1.54 11.28 -1.22
C ALA A 102 -2.23 12.21 -2.24
N LEU A 103 -3.49 12.62 -2.05
CA LEU A 103 -4.15 13.54 -2.96
C LEU A 103 -3.42 14.88 -3.02
N ALA A 104 -3.09 15.35 -4.22
CA ALA A 104 -2.43 16.63 -4.39
C ALA A 104 -3.37 17.78 -3.94
N PRO A 105 -2.85 18.84 -3.28
CA PRO A 105 -3.67 19.95 -2.79
C PRO A 105 -4.47 20.68 -3.88
N THR A 106 -4.05 20.54 -5.14
CA THR A 106 -4.68 21.14 -6.31
C THR A 106 -5.84 20.34 -6.89
N VAL A 107 -6.08 19.11 -6.39
CA VAL A 107 -7.15 18.25 -6.89
C VAL A 107 -8.52 18.86 -6.63
N GLY A 108 -9.33 18.93 -7.69
CA GLY A 108 -10.69 19.43 -7.62
C GLY A 108 -11.65 18.48 -6.88
N PRO A 109 -12.82 18.96 -6.43
CA PRO A 109 -13.78 18.15 -5.69
C PRO A 109 -14.32 16.94 -6.47
N ASP A 110 -14.47 17.05 -7.79
CA ASP A 110 -14.99 15.96 -8.62
C ASP A 110 -13.96 14.83 -8.81
N GLU A 111 -12.69 15.19 -9.02
CA GLU A 111 -11.61 14.22 -9.12
C GLU A 111 -11.33 13.54 -7.78
N ARG A 112 -11.37 14.31 -6.67
CA ARG A 112 -11.35 13.73 -5.31
C ARG A 112 -12.47 12.70 -5.12
N ARG A 113 -13.69 13.02 -5.56
CA ARG A 113 -14.83 12.10 -5.45
C ARG A 113 -14.60 10.82 -6.25
N ALA A 114 -14.09 10.93 -7.47
CA ALA A 114 -13.76 9.76 -8.30
C ALA A 114 -12.70 8.86 -7.66
N VAL A 115 -11.68 9.44 -7.02
CA VAL A 115 -10.67 8.68 -6.26
C VAL A 115 -11.32 7.94 -5.09
N VAL A 116 -12.14 8.64 -4.30
CA VAL A 116 -12.84 8.04 -3.14
C VAL A 116 -13.75 6.89 -3.57
N GLU A 117 -14.57 7.09 -4.61
CA GLU A 117 -15.47 6.04 -5.14
C GLU A 117 -14.68 4.80 -5.57
N ASP A 118 -13.56 4.97 -6.26
CA ASP A 118 -12.70 3.85 -6.69
C ASP A 118 -12.03 3.11 -5.52
N VAL A 119 -11.64 3.85 -4.48
CA VAL A 119 -11.07 3.30 -3.24
C VAL A 119 -12.12 2.50 -2.49
N LEU A 120 -13.31 3.07 -2.25
CA LEU A 120 -14.41 2.37 -1.58
C LEU A 120 -14.83 1.13 -2.35
N ALA A 121 -14.97 1.20 -3.68
CA ALA A 121 -15.28 0.04 -4.50
C ALA A 121 -14.22 -1.07 -4.38
N ARG A 122 -12.93 -0.72 -4.22
CA ARG A 122 -11.86 -1.69 -3.96
C ARG A 122 -12.00 -2.33 -2.58
N LEU A 123 -12.26 -1.52 -1.55
CA LEU A 123 -12.41 -1.99 -0.18
C LEU A 123 -13.66 -2.86 0.00
N GLN A 124 -14.74 -2.55 -0.70
CA GLN A 124 -15.93 -3.39 -0.76
C GLN A 124 -15.62 -4.75 -1.36
N ARG A 125 -14.94 -4.80 -2.52
CA ARG A 125 -14.50 -6.09 -3.11
C ARG A 125 -13.63 -6.92 -2.17
N LEU A 126 -12.77 -6.26 -1.37
CA LEU A 126 -11.97 -6.93 -0.35
C LEU A 126 -12.85 -7.49 0.78
N GLY A 127 -13.83 -6.70 1.25
CA GLY A 127 -14.83 -7.13 2.23
C GLY A 127 -15.65 -8.32 1.75
N ASP A 128 -16.28 -8.20 0.58
CA ASP A 128 -17.06 -9.26 -0.06
C ASP A 128 -16.25 -10.54 -0.25
N GLY A 129 -14.96 -10.38 -0.58
CA GLY A 129 -14.04 -11.49 -0.76
C GLY A 129 -13.64 -12.22 0.53
N VAL A 130 -13.56 -11.51 1.65
CA VAL A 130 -13.17 -12.10 2.94
C VAL A 130 -14.36 -12.58 3.77
N ALA A 131 -15.56 -12.06 3.52
CA ALA A 131 -16.77 -12.42 4.26
C ALA A 131 -17.01 -13.94 4.36
N PRO A 132 -16.92 -14.74 3.27
CA PRO A 132 -17.15 -16.18 3.35
C PRO A 132 -16.12 -16.93 4.19
N VAL A 133 -14.94 -16.34 4.40
CA VAL A 133 -13.88 -16.89 5.26
C VAL A 133 -14.20 -16.54 6.71
N VAL A 134 -14.56 -15.28 7.00
CA VAL A 134 -14.86 -14.76 8.36
C VAL A 134 -16.02 -15.53 8.99
N GLU A 135 -17.06 -15.85 8.22
CA GLU A 135 -18.23 -16.59 8.68
C GLU A 135 -17.96 -18.03 9.14
N ARG A 136 -16.79 -18.59 8.79
CA ARG A 136 -16.49 -19.99 9.09
C ARG A 136 -16.21 -20.22 10.56
N PRO A 137 -16.16 -21.45 11.10
CA PRO A 137 -15.77 -21.69 12.49
C PRO A 137 -14.25 -21.83 12.72
N GLU A 138 -13.43 -22.06 11.70
CA GLU A 138 -12.00 -22.38 11.85
C GLU A 138 -11.16 -21.23 12.41
N SER A 139 -10.22 -21.53 13.30
CA SER A 139 -9.37 -20.54 13.96
C SER A 139 -8.09 -20.19 13.20
N ALA A 140 -7.88 -20.74 12.01
CA ALA A 140 -6.71 -20.50 11.18
C ALA A 140 -7.12 -20.16 9.75
N PHE A 141 -6.35 -19.27 9.11
CA PHE A 141 -6.67 -18.72 7.79
C PHE A 141 -6.90 -19.80 6.72
N TRP A 142 -5.89 -20.63 6.41
CA TRP A 142 -6.01 -21.62 5.33
C TRP A 142 -7.10 -22.68 5.54
N PRO A 143 -7.30 -23.24 6.75
CA PRO A 143 -8.46 -24.07 7.02
C PRO A 143 -9.79 -23.38 6.73
N ALA A 144 -9.95 -22.10 7.12
CA ALA A 144 -11.16 -21.33 6.83
C ALA A 144 -11.33 -21.08 5.32
N VAL A 145 -10.25 -20.74 4.59
CA VAL A 145 -10.28 -20.56 3.13
C VAL A 145 -10.73 -21.84 2.43
N ARG A 146 -10.20 -23.01 2.81
CA ARG A 146 -10.59 -24.30 2.22
C ARG A 146 -12.01 -24.74 2.58
N ALA A 147 -12.53 -24.28 3.72
CA ALA A 147 -13.91 -24.53 4.10
C ALA A 147 -14.89 -23.57 3.39
N ALA A 148 -14.41 -22.38 3.02
CA ALA A 148 -15.19 -21.33 2.37
C ALA A 148 -15.27 -21.48 0.85
N PHE A 149 -14.18 -21.94 0.23
CA PHE A 149 -14.01 -21.93 -1.22
C PHE A 149 -13.47 -23.26 -1.72
N ASP A 150 -13.79 -23.59 -2.96
CA ASP A 150 -13.00 -24.55 -3.73
C ASP A 150 -11.73 -23.90 -4.32
N ARG A 151 -10.95 -24.70 -5.05
CA ARG A 151 -9.68 -24.25 -5.64
C ARG A 151 -9.89 -23.16 -6.70
N GLU A 152 -10.92 -23.28 -7.54
CA GLU A 152 -11.19 -22.34 -8.62
C GLU A 152 -11.66 -21.00 -8.06
N GLU A 153 -12.56 -21.04 -7.08
CA GLU A 153 -13.03 -19.88 -6.34
C GLU A 153 -11.89 -19.16 -5.61
N ALA A 154 -11.01 -19.90 -4.91
CA ALA A 154 -9.86 -19.32 -4.23
C ALA A 154 -8.86 -18.66 -5.21
N LEU A 155 -8.65 -19.23 -6.40
CA LEU A 155 -7.81 -18.63 -7.43
C LEU A 155 -8.44 -17.36 -8.01
N ALA A 156 -9.75 -17.37 -8.28
CA ALA A 156 -10.48 -16.21 -8.75
C ALA A 156 -10.44 -15.07 -7.72
N LEU A 157 -10.52 -15.40 -6.43
CA LEU A 157 -10.40 -14.43 -5.34
C LEU A 157 -9.03 -13.73 -5.37
N VAL A 158 -7.95 -14.49 -5.54
CA VAL A 158 -6.60 -13.91 -5.64
C VAL A 158 -6.50 -12.94 -6.82
N GLU A 159 -7.15 -13.22 -7.94
CA GLU A 159 -7.09 -12.33 -9.12
C GLU A 159 -7.94 -11.07 -8.99
N THR A 160 -8.96 -11.10 -8.13
CA THR A 160 -9.96 -10.03 -8.02
C THR A 160 -9.75 -9.13 -6.81
N VAL A 161 -9.27 -9.70 -5.69
CA VAL A 161 -9.19 -9.02 -4.38
C VAL A 161 -7.78 -8.56 -4.06
N VAL A 162 -6.76 -9.33 -4.42
CA VAL A 162 -5.36 -8.98 -4.13
C VAL A 162 -4.88 -7.72 -4.88
N PRO A 163 -5.26 -7.47 -6.15
CA PRO A 163 -4.83 -6.26 -6.85
C PRO A 163 -5.33 -4.98 -6.16
N PHE A 164 -4.39 -4.16 -5.69
CA PHE A 164 -4.69 -2.95 -4.91
C PHE A 164 -4.25 -1.66 -5.60
N THR A 165 -3.37 -1.74 -6.60
CA THR A 165 -2.77 -0.58 -7.29
C THR A 165 -3.66 0.00 -8.39
N GLY A 166 -4.80 -0.63 -8.70
CA GLY A 166 -5.75 -0.18 -9.71
C GLY A 166 -6.15 1.29 -9.58
N PRO A 167 -6.76 1.71 -8.44
CA PRO A 167 -7.12 3.11 -8.20
C PRO A 167 -5.92 4.06 -8.30
N LEU A 168 -4.80 3.69 -7.67
CA LEU A 168 -3.57 4.51 -7.67
C LEU A 168 -3.04 4.79 -9.08
N ARG A 169 -3.14 3.81 -9.97
CA ARG A 169 -2.69 3.94 -11.36
C ARG A 169 -3.67 4.73 -12.22
N ARG A 170 -4.99 4.56 -12.00
CA ARG A 170 -6.02 5.33 -12.73
C ARG A 170 -5.94 6.81 -12.42
N HIS A 171 -5.71 7.13 -11.16
CA HIS A 171 -5.70 8.50 -10.65
C HIS A 171 -4.29 9.07 -10.44
N ARG A 172 -3.28 8.55 -11.17
CA ARG A 172 -1.88 8.97 -11.01
C ARG A 172 -1.70 10.50 -10.97
N GLU A 173 -2.41 11.21 -11.85
CA GLU A 173 -2.27 12.67 -11.98
C GLU A 173 -2.85 13.45 -10.80
N ALA A 174 -3.73 12.81 -10.01
CA ALA A 174 -4.30 13.37 -8.78
C ALA A 174 -3.42 13.12 -7.54
N LEU A 175 -2.38 12.27 -7.66
CA LEU A 175 -1.57 11.83 -6.53
C LEU A 175 -0.21 12.52 -6.51
N ALA A 176 0.24 12.88 -5.30
CA ALA A 176 1.55 13.42 -5.03
C ALA A 176 2.15 12.73 -3.78
N PHE A 177 2.93 11.68 -4.01
CA PHE A 177 3.74 11.07 -2.95
C PHE A 177 5.01 11.91 -2.77
N GLU A 178 4.97 12.77 -1.75
CA GLU A 178 6.07 13.65 -1.40
C GLU A 178 6.56 13.40 0.02
N VAL A 179 7.88 13.45 0.21
CA VAL A 179 8.50 13.43 1.54
C VAL A 179 9.48 14.58 1.67
N ARG A 180 9.42 15.29 2.79
CA ARG A 180 10.38 16.34 3.13
C ARG A 180 11.60 15.73 3.80
N ILE A 181 12.75 15.92 3.18
CA ILE A 181 14.02 15.40 3.65
C ILE A 181 14.82 16.55 4.25
N ASP A 182 15.12 16.46 5.54
CA ASP A 182 16.16 17.27 6.16
C ASP A 182 17.53 16.62 5.85
N PRO A 183 18.44 17.33 5.14
CA PRO A 183 19.76 16.81 4.85
C PRO A 183 20.57 16.43 6.10
N ALA A 184 20.31 17.05 7.25
CA ALA A 184 20.99 16.72 8.50
C ALA A 184 20.65 15.31 9.00
N ASP A 185 19.41 14.85 8.80
CA ASP A 185 18.93 13.54 9.26
C ASP A 185 19.46 12.37 8.41
N VAL A 186 19.86 12.66 7.17
CA VAL A 186 20.27 11.64 6.19
C VAL A 186 21.78 11.64 5.94
N LEU A 187 22.39 12.80 5.77
CA LEU A 187 23.78 12.91 5.29
C LEU A 187 24.81 13.00 6.44
N GLY A 188 24.41 13.56 7.58
CA GLY A 188 25.29 13.80 8.73
C GLY A 188 26.45 14.79 8.47
N GLY A 189 26.96 15.40 9.53
CA GLY A 189 28.18 16.22 9.52
C GLY A 189 27.99 17.71 9.84
N PRO A 190 29.09 18.44 10.10
CA PRO A 190 29.04 19.80 10.66
C PRO A 190 28.51 20.88 9.70
N LEU A 191 28.36 20.58 8.40
CA LEU A 191 27.92 21.53 7.37
C LEU A 191 26.56 21.16 6.74
N THR A 192 25.88 20.12 7.24
CA THR A 192 24.58 19.70 6.68
C THR A 192 23.39 20.43 7.32
N GLY A 193 23.54 20.95 8.53
CA GLY A 193 22.48 21.70 9.24
C GLY A 193 22.18 23.09 8.66
N THR A 194 22.94 23.54 7.66
CA THR A 194 22.68 24.79 6.93
C THR A 194 22.07 24.55 5.54
N LEU A 195 21.91 23.28 5.15
CA LEU A 195 21.32 22.92 3.87
C LEU A 195 19.78 23.00 3.97
N PRO A 196 19.09 23.51 2.94
CA PRO A 196 17.64 23.58 2.95
C PRO A 196 17.02 22.18 2.91
N THR A 197 15.88 22.03 3.59
CA THR A 197 15.00 20.87 3.41
C THR A 197 14.60 20.74 1.95
N VAL A 198 14.54 19.51 1.45
CA VAL A 198 14.19 19.20 0.07
C VAL A 198 12.91 18.37 0.05
N SER A 199 11.94 18.73 -0.81
CA SER A 199 10.82 17.83 -1.12
C SER A 199 11.28 16.82 -2.17
N LEU A 200 11.10 15.54 -1.86
CA LEU A 200 11.27 14.43 -2.79
C LEU A 200 9.89 13.97 -3.25
N ASP A 201 9.53 14.28 -4.49
CA ASP A 201 8.44 13.61 -5.20
C ASP A 201 8.94 12.25 -5.70
N TYR A 202 8.29 11.19 -5.25
CA TYR A 202 8.58 9.82 -5.61
C TYR A 202 7.34 9.08 -6.15
N THR A 203 6.31 9.80 -6.57
CA THR A 203 5.02 9.28 -7.05
C THR A 203 5.19 8.19 -8.11
N ASP A 204 5.91 8.49 -9.18
CA ASP A 204 6.10 7.55 -10.29
C ASP A 204 6.84 6.28 -9.86
N GLU A 205 7.82 6.42 -8.97
CA GLU A 205 8.61 5.31 -8.49
C GLU A 205 7.84 4.46 -7.48
N ALA A 206 7.05 5.07 -6.60
CA ALA A 206 6.13 4.38 -5.69
C ALA A 206 5.11 3.57 -6.48
N LEU A 207 4.40 4.19 -7.43
CA LEU A 207 3.40 3.51 -8.25
C LEU A 207 4.01 2.35 -9.04
N ARG A 208 5.22 2.52 -9.59
CA ARG A 208 5.94 1.46 -10.29
C ARG A 208 6.31 0.31 -9.34
N ALA A 209 6.87 0.62 -8.18
CA ALA A 209 7.32 -0.38 -7.21
C ALA A 209 6.13 -1.18 -6.66
N MET A 210 5.06 -0.48 -6.23
CA MET A 210 3.83 -1.12 -5.75
C MET A 210 3.19 -2.00 -6.81
N HIS A 211 3.13 -1.56 -8.07
CA HIS A 211 2.53 -2.38 -9.13
C HIS A 211 3.35 -3.66 -9.38
N ARG A 212 4.68 -3.58 -9.35
CA ARG A 212 5.51 -4.80 -9.49
C ARG A 212 5.41 -5.71 -8.27
N ALA A 213 5.32 -5.14 -7.08
CA ALA A 213 5.08 -5.87 -5.86
C ALA A 213 3.75 -6.63 -5.92
N GLU A 214 2.68 -5.96 -6.35
CA GLU A 214 1.37 -6.57 -6.58
C GLU A 214 1.47 -7.78 -7.53
N GLN A 215 2.09 -7.63 -8.69
CA GLN A 215 2.23 -8.74 -9.65
C GLN A 215 2.97 -9.95 -9.05
N ARG A 216 4.00 -9.69 -8.23
CA ARG A 216 4.74 -10.74 -7.52
C ARG A 216 3.86 -11.41 -6.46
N VAL A 217 3.17 -10.63 -5.64
CA VAL A 217 2.34 -11.16 -4.55
C VAL A 217 1.12 -11.92 -5.10
N VAL A 218 0.51 -11.47 -6.19
CA VAL A 218 -0.53 -12.23 -6.91
C VAL A 218 0.01 -13.59 -7.36
N HIS A 219 1.23 -13.62 -7.93
CA HIS A 219 1.85 -14.86 -8.36
C HIS A 219 2.12 -15.81 -7.18
N GLU A 220 2.67 -15.30 -6.09
CA GLU A 220 2.93 -16.06 -4.86
C GLU A 220 1.64 -16.56 -4.22
N ALA A 221 0.58 -15.73 -4.15
CA ALA A 221 -0.71 -16.13 -3.62
C ALA A 221 -1.39 -17.23 -4.44
N ARG A 222 -1.26 -17.21 -5.79
CA ARG A 222 -1.74 -18.31 -6.64
C ARG A 222 -0.96 -19.61 -6.40
N ALA A 223 0.35 -19.50 -6.14
CA ALA A 223 1.17 -20.65 -5.77
C ALA A 223 0.73 -21.24 -4.42
N ASP A 224 0.49 -20.39 -3.42
CA ASP A 224 -0.02 -20.81 -2.11
C ASP A 224 -1.38 -21.52 -2.25
N VAL A 225 -2.32 -20.98 -3.04
CA VAL A 225 -3.60 -21.66 -3.30
C VAL A 225 -3.37 -23.03 -3.93
N THR A 226 -2.47 -23.14 -4.91
CA THR A 226 -2.17 -24.43 -5.56
C THR A 226 -1.56 -25.44 -4.60
N GLU A 227 -0.67 -25.01 -3.69
CA GLU A 227 -0.08 -25.88 -2.67
C GLU A 227 -1.11 -26.33 -1.63
N ARG A 228 -2.04 -25.45 -1.24
CA ARG A 228 -2.98 -25.71 -0.13
C ARG A 228 -4.20 -26.54 -0.55
N PHE A 229 -4.56 -26.49 -1.84
CA PHE A 229 -5.68 -27.20 -2.44
C PHE A 229 -5.27 -28.39 -3.33
N GLY A 230 -3.97 -28.57 -3.59
CA GLY A 230 -3.40 -29.73 -4.28
C GLY A 230 -3.16 -30.90 -3.33
#